data_AF-A0A0Q6AA82-F1
#
_entry.id   AF-A0A0Q6AA82-F1
#
_cell.length_a   1.000
_cell.length_b   1.000
_cell.length_c   1.000
_cell.angle_alpha   90.00
_cell.angle_beta   90.00
_cell.angle_gamma   90.00
#
_symmetry.space_group_name_H-M   'P 1'
#
loop_
_entity.id
_entity.type
_entity.pdbx_description
1 polymer ?
#
loop_
_entity_poly.entity_id
_entity_poly.type
_entity_poly.pdbx_seq_one_letter_code
_entity_poly.pdbx_strand_id
1 'polypeptide(L)'
;MVRWYVAKARFIADLTFKMTIHLISCVRRCRRSFGPALLIALSFGQLAQSQGQEIGRLYATRPPPGYAFIRIATVSEGNSPRIQVNSADLAINEATGASSYRAVPGNQPLHLAANGSPISKDVVPAPETFLTLVVSKANPAWTVQSIDEGQNSDDGLKAKLRFFNLVPGCAAILKIADGPTIFEQSPFASVRSRAINPVSARLEGSCGEGSASLTLPQLRAGDHYSVFLRKESQRLRLTGGLDETEPHRER
;
A
#
# COMPACT_ATOMS: atom_id res chain seq x y z
N MET A 1 58.35 -20.36 4.77
CA MET A 1 58.32 -19.27 3.76
C MET A 1 56.87 -18.94 3.50
N VAL A 2 56.25 -17.76 3.69
CA VAL A 2 56.56 -16.38 4.12
C VAL A 2 55.15 -15.80 4.41
N ARG A 3 54.65 -15.57 5.63
CA ARG A 3 54.73 -14.41 6.56
C ARG A 3 54.88 -13.01 5.93
N TRP A 4 53.80 -12.22 5.80
CA TRP A 4 53.74 -10.74 5.85
C TRP A 4 52.32 -10.29 6.27
N TYR A 5 52.13 -9.75 7.49
CA TYR A 5 52.01 -8.32 7.92
C TYR A 5 50.59 -7.72 7.64
N VAL A 6 49.70 -7.41 8.60
CA VAL A 6 49.71 -6.56 9.84
C VAL A 6 49.53 -5.04 9.58
N ALA A 7 48.40 -4.53 10.12
CA ALA A 7 48.20 -3.29 10.89
C ALA A 7 47.56 -2.00 10.30
N LYS A 8 46.66 -1.48 11.16
CA LYS A 8 46.36 -0.06 11.53
C LYS A 8 45.55 0.76 10.51
N ALA A 9 44.64 1.66 10.91
CA ALA A 9 44.60 2.47 12.12
C ALA A 9 43.17 2.84 12.55
N ARG A 10 42.98 2.96 13.88
CA ARG A 10 41.94 3.76 14.53
C ARG A 10 42.22 5.25 14.31
N PHE A 11 41.19 6.06 14.12
CA PHE A 11 41.24 7.48 14.45
C PHE A 11 39.96 7.89 15.18
N ILE A 12 40.17 8.32 16.42
CA ILE A 12 39.24 9.04 17.28
C ILE A 12 39.60 10.52 17.13
N ALA A 13 38.62 11.39 16.94
CA ALA A 13 38.74 12.78 17.35
C ALA A 13 37.33 13.38 17.56
N ASP A 14 37.03 13.62 18.83
CA ASP A 14 36.12 14.65 19.31
C ASP A 14 36.34 15.97 18.58
N LEU A 15 35.27 16.71 18.28
CA LEU A 15 35.31 18.17 18.38
C LEU A 15 33.91 18.72 18.63
N THR A 16 33.64 18.96 19.90
CA THR A 16 32.59 19.86 20.39
C THR A 16 32.98 21.30 20.05
N PHE A 17 32.08 22.06 19.41
CA PHE A 17 32.21 23.52 19.34
C PHE A 17 30.85 24.19 19.61
N LYS A 18 30.74 24.72 20.83
CA LYS A 18 29.73 25.68 21.29
C LYS A 18 30.27 27.10 21.01
N MET A 19 29.41 27.96 20.45
CA MET A 19 29.37 29.43 20.50
C MET A 19 28.84 29.89 19.13
N THR A 20 27.78 30.68 19.05
CA THR A 20 27.90 32.13 19.25
C THR A 20 26.53 32.75 19.49
N ILE A 21 26.51 33.62 20.49
CA ILE A 21 25.43 34.49 20.92
C ILE A 21 25.32 35.64 19.92
N HIS A 22 24.13 35.89 19.36
CA HIS A 22 23.79 37.20 18.79
C HIS A 22 22.64 37.83 19.55
N LEU A 23 23.01 38.66 20.53
CA LEU A 23 22.21 39.78 21.00
C LEU A 23 22.33 40.91 19.98
N ILE A 24 21.20 41.36 19.42
CA ILE A 24 21.08 42.69 18.84
C ILE A 24 19.89 43.36 19.52
N SER A 25 20.22 44.40 20.26
CA SER A 25 19.31 45.27 21.00
C SER A 25 19.16 46.60 20.26
N CYS A 26 18.00 47.23 20.46
CA CYS A 26 17.74 48.68 20.29
C CYS A 26 17.57 49.16 18.82
N VAL A 27 16.59 50.00 18.44
CA VAL A 27 16.09 51.21 19.12
C VAL A 27 14.63 51.53 18.70
N ARG A 28 13.90 52.02 19.70
CA ARG A 28 12.61 52.75 19.73
C ARG A 28 12.31 53.71 18.55
N ARG A 29 11.02 53.83 18.15
CA ARG A 29 10.29 55.12 18.21
C ARG A 29 8.74 55.05 18.11
N CYS A 30 8.10 55.76 19.06
CA CYS A 30 6.81 56.49 19.07
C CYS A 30 5.56 55.88 18.40
N ARG A 31 4.50 55.49 19.12
CA ARG A 31 3.52 56.27 19.94
C ARG A 31 2.62 57.21 19.12
N ARG A 32 1.37 56.78 18.87
CA ARG A 32 0.09 57.55 18.90
C ARG A 32 -1.06 56.54 18.70
N SER A 33 -1.85 56.20 19.72
CA SER A 33 -2.99 56.93 20.33
C SER A 33 -4.35 56.54 19.71
N PHE A 34 -5.12 55.79 20.50
CA PHE A 34 -6.58 55.87 20.75
C PHE A 34 -7.60 55.77 19.60
N GLY A 35 -8.44 54.74 19.71
CA GLY A 35 -9.80 54.67 19.17
C GLY A 35 -10.43 53.29 19.43
N PRO A 36 -11.38 53.13 20.37
CA PRO A 36 -12.00 51.85 20.67
C PRO A 36 -13.18 51.60 19.71
N ALA A 37 -13.11 50.53 18.92
CA ALA A 37 -14.26 50.01 18.20
C ALA A 37 -14.48 48.56 18.63
N LEU A 38 -15.46 48.41 19.52
CA LEU A 38 -16.07 47.16 19.93
C LEU A 38 -16.78 46.55 18.71
N LEU A 39 -16.22 45.48 18.15
CA LEU A 39 -16.94 44.57 17.25
C LEU A 39 -16.74 43.13 17.75
N ILE A 40 -17.72 42.68 18.53
CA ILE A 40 -17.89 41.28 18.89
C ILE A 40 -18.44 40.58 17.64
N ALA A 41 -17.57 39.96 16.85
CA ALA A 41 -17.96 39.02 15.82
C ALA A 41 -17.79 37.59 16.36
N LEU A 42 -18.85 37.05 16.95
CA LEU A 42 -19.02 35.62 17.19
C LEU A 42 -19.04 34.88 15.83
N SER A 43 -17.90 34.33 15.43
CA SER A 43 -17.84 33.28 14.40
C SER A 43 -17.48 31.98 15.10
N PHE A 44 -18.48 31.38 15.76
CA PHE A 44 -18.42 29.99 16.19
C PHE A 44 -18.56 29.08 14.96
N GLY A 45 -17.72 28.06 14.91
CA GLY A 45 -18.04 26.82 14.21
C GLY A 45 -17.26 26.61 12.92
N GLN A 46 -16.07 26.01 13.04
CA GLN A 46 -15.60 24.95 12.14
C GLN A 46 -14.32 24.30 12.70
N LEU A 47 -14.50 23.54 13.78
CA LEU A 47 -13.52 22.54 14.23
C LEU A 47 -14.28 21.26 14.53
N ALA A 48 -14.54 20.45 13.51
CA ALA A 48 -14.91 19.03 13.69
C ALA A 48 -14.90 18.28 12.35
N GLN A 49 -13.72 18.02 11.78
CA GLN A 49 -13.57 16.90 10.86
C GLN A 49 -12.22 16.22 11.15
N SER A 50 -12.23 15.18 11.98
CA SER A 50 -11.32 14.02 11.81
C SER A 50 -11.52 12.86 12.80
N GLN A 51 -12.40 12.93 13.82
CA GLN A 51 -12.49 11.82 14.80
C GLN A 51 -13.31 10.61 14.30
N GLY A 52 -14.21 10.78 13.32
CA GLY A 52 -15.04 9.67 12.81
C GLY A 52 -14.29 8.62 11.96
N GLN A 53 -13.14 9.00 11.38
CA GLN A 53 -12.31 8.06 10.59
C GLN A 53 -11.45 7.13 11.44
N GLU A 54 -11.22 7.46 12.71
CA GLU A 54 -10.39 6.65 13.62
C GLU A 54 -11.19 5.49 14.22
N ILE A 55 -12.46 5.72 14.57
CA ILE A 55 -13.34 4.67 15.12
C ILE A 55 -13.75 3.65 14.05
N GLY A 56 -13.94 4.06 12.79
CA GLY A 56 -14.24 3.16 11.68
C GLY A 56 -13.11 2.18 11.32
N ARG A 57 -11.89 2.40 11.84
CA ARG A 57 -10.73 1.51 11.66
C ARG A 57 -10.59 0.47 12.77
N LEU A 58 -11.24 0.68 13.92
CA LEU A 58 -11.23 -0.29 15.03
C LEU A 58 -12.01 -1.58 14.71
N TYR A 59 -12.86 -1.53 13.69
CA TYR A 59 -13.49 -2.71 13.11
C TYR A 59 -12.88 -2.94 11.74
N ALA A 60 -12.00 -3.95 11.62
CA ALA A 60 -11.48 -4.36 10.33
C ALA A 60 -12.66 -4.59 9.37
N THR A 61 -12.67 -3.91 8.22
CA THR A 61 -13.74 -4.02 7.24
C THR A 61 -13.85 -5.49 6.83
N ARG A 62 -14.98 -6.14 7.13
CA ARG A 62 -15.28 -7.52 6.72
C ARG A 62 -16.33 -7.51 5.62
N PRO A 63 -16.31 -8.49 4.70
CA PRO A 63 -17.39 -8.62 3.74
C PRO A 63 -18.74 -8.76 4.48
N PRO A 64 -19.82 -8.13 4.01
CA PRO A 64 -21.16 -8.38 4.54
C PRO A 64 -21.52 -9.88 4.47
N PRO A 65 -22.45 -10.36 5.32
CA PRO A 65 -22.91 -11.75 5.26
C PRO A 65 -23.38 -12.14 3.85
N GLY A 66 -22.87 -13.26 3.33
CA GLY A 66 -23.18 -13.74 1.98
C GLY A 66 -22.42 -13.03 0.85
N TYR A 67 -21.54 -12.07 1.15
CA TYR A 67 -20.70 -11.39 0.17
C TYR A 67 -19.23 -11.77 0.33
N ALA A 68 -18.46 -11.62 -0.73
CA ALA A 68 -17.00 -11.63 -0.71
C ALA A 68 -16.47 -10.24 -1.06
N PHE A 69 -15.26 -9.91 -0.61
CA PHE A 69 -14.52 -8.78 -1.15
C PHE A 69 -13.54 -9.25 -2.21
N ILE A 70 -13.66 -8.69 -3.41
CA ILE A 70 -12.70 -8.93 -4.48
C ILE A 70 -11.91 -7.68 -4.78
N ARG A 71 -10.68 -7.80 -5.27
CA ARG A 71 -9.99 -6.73 -5.99
C ARG A 71 -9.32 -7.27 -7.22
N ILE A 72 -9.05 -6.40 -8.19
CA ILE A 72 -8.29 -6.75 -9.39
C ILE A 72 -6.88 -6.19 -9.26
N ALA A 73 -5.87 -7.01 -9.58
CA ALA A 73 -4.51 -6.56 -9.80
C ALA A 73 -4.12 -6.87 -11.26
N THR A 74 -3.57 -5.88 -11.97
CA THR A 74 -3.26 -6.03 -13.40
C THR A 74 -1.78 -6.31 -13.63
N VAL A 75 -1.51 -7.33 -14.44
CA VAL A 75 -0.19 -7.66 -14.99
C VAL A 75 -0.27 -7.49 -16.50
N SER A 76 -0.05 -6.28 -16.97
CA SER A 76 -0.10 -5.92 -18.40
C SER A 76 1.15 -5.15 -18.80
N GLU A 77 1.59 -5.34 -20.04
CA GLU A 77 2.53 -4.44 -20.66
C GLU A 77 1.78 -3.19 -21.14
N GLY A 78 2.23 -2.00 -20.73
CA GLY A 78 1.58 -0.73 -21.05
C GLY A 78 0.46 -0.35 -20.08
N ASN A 79 -0.49 0.45 -20.55
CA ASN A 79 -1.57 1.01 -19.73
C ASN A 79 -2.45 -0.08 -19.12
N SER A 80 -2.97 0.15 -17.91
CA SER A 80 -3.93 -0.77 -17.31
C SER A 80 -5.20 -0.85 -18.16
N PRO A 81 -5.75 -2.07 -18.38
CA PRO A 81 -6.98 -2.24 -19.13
C PRO A 81 -8.19 -1.68 -18.36
N ARG A 82 -9.24 -1.34 -19.10
CA ARG A 82 -10.57 -1.13 -18.51
C ARG A 82 -11.12 -2.46 -18.05
N ILE A 83 -11.33 -2.62 -16.74
CA ILE A 83 -11.88 -3.84 -16.15
C ILE A 83 -13.35 -3.66 -15.80
N GLN A 84 -14.14 -4.69 -16.06
CA GLN A 84 -15.54 -4.81 -15.66
C GLN A 84 -15.74 -6.07 -14.83
N VAL A 85 -16.53 -5.93 -13.76
CA VAL A 85 -17.01 -7.05 -12.94
C VAL A 85 -18.53 -6.96 -12.93
N ASN A 86 -19.19 -8.02 -13.38
CA ASN A 86 -20.65 -8.10 -13.51
C ASN A 86 -21.21 -6.89 -14.28
N SER A 87 -20.57 -6.58 -15.41
CA SER A 87 -20.89 -5.44 -16.31
C SER A 87 -20.67 -4.04 -15.72
N ALA A 88 -20.21 -3.93 -14.47
CA ALA A 88 -19.89 -2.65 -13.84
C ALA A 88 -18.38 -2.38 -13.87
N ASP A 89 -18.00 -1.16 -14.26
CA ASP A 89 -16.61 -0.74 -14.33
C ASP A 89 -15.96 -0.78 -12.95
N LEU A 90 -14.74 -1.31 -12.90
CA LEU A 90 -13.91 -1.31 -11.70
C LEU A 90 -12.66 -0.49 -11.99
N ALA A 91 -12.46 0.59 -11.23
CA ALA A 91 -11.32 1.47 -11.42
C ALA A 91 -10.03 0.78 -10.95
N ILE A 92 -9.01 0.82 -11.81
CA ILE A 92 -7.66 0.41 -11.46
C ILE A 92 -6.88 1.66 -11.08
N ASN A 93 -6.19 1.64 -9.94
CA ASN A 93 -5.26 2.70 -9.58
C ASN A 93 -3.97 2.48 -10.38
N GLU A 94 -3.66 3.37 -11.33
CA GLU A 94 -2.47 3.26 -12.19
C GLU A 94 -1.16 3.22 -11.40
N ALA A 95 -1.08 3.91 -10.26
CA ALA A 95 0.13 3.96 -9.44
C ALA A 95 0.40 2.60 -8.75
N THR A 96 -0.63 1.87 -8.37
CA THR A 96 -0.49 0.55 -7.71
C THR A 96 -0.66 -0.62 -8.67
N GLY A 97 -1.36 -0.42 -9.78
CA GLY A 97 -1.83 -1.46 -10.69
C GLY A 97 -2.94 -2.33 -10.11
N ALA A 98 -3.65 -1.86 -9.09
CA ALA A 98 -4.70 -2.61 -8.42
C ALA A 98 -5.93 -1.73 -8.11
N SER A 99 -7.10 -2.35 -8.00
CA SER A 99 -8.33 -1.68 -7.55
C SER A 99 -8.43 -1.66 -6.01
N SER A 100 -9.31 -0.81 -5.50
CA SER A 100 -9.93 -1.01 -4.18
C SER A 100 -10.77 -2.29 -4.18
N TYR A 101 -11.09 -2.81 -3.00
CA TYR A 101 -11.96 -3.97 -2.85
C TYR A 101 -13.42 -3.62 -3.17
N ARG A 102 -14.10 -4.49 -3.91
CA ARG A 102 -15.53 -4.42 -4.20
C ARG A 102 -16.25 -5.59 -3.55
N ALA A 103 -17.39 -5.32 -2.92
CA ALA A 103 -18.30 -6.36 -2.45
C ALA A 103 -18.99 -7.03 -3.66
N VAL A 104 -18.97 -8.36 -3.70
CA VAL A 104 -19.70 -9.16 -4.68
C VAL A 104 -20.44 -10.29 -3.97
N PRO A 105 -21.59 -10.76 -4.46
CA PRO A 105 -22.26 -11.92 -3.90
C PRO A 105 -21.31 -13.13 -3.89
N GLY A 106 -21.21 -13.80 -2.74
CA GLY A 106 -20.51 -15.07 -2.62
C GLY A 106 -21.30 -16.20 -3.27
N ASN A 107 -20.62 -17.30 -3.60
CA ASN A 107 -21.19 -18.49 -4.26
C ASN A 107 -21.87 -18.19 -5.61
N GLN A 108 -21.56 -17.05 -6.23
CA GLN A 108 -22.03 -16.70 -7.57
C GLN A 108 -20.83 -16.50 -8.51
N PRO A 109 -20.92 -16.96 -9.77
CA PRO A 109 -19.87 -16.73 -10.75
C PRO A 109 -19.74 -15.24 -11.08
N LEU A 110 -18.49 -14.78 -11.21
CA LEU A 110 -18.19 -13.43 -11.66
C LEU A 110 -18.10 -13.36 -13.18
N HIS A 111 -18.77 -12.39 -13.78
CA HIS A 111 -18.58 -12.03 -15.18
C HIS A 111 -17.48 -10.97 -15.29
N LEU A 112 -16.28 -11.40 -15.65
CA LEU A 112 -15.13 -10.53 -15.83
C LEU A 112 -14.93 -10.16 -17.30
N ALA A 113 -14.65 -8.89 -17.57
CA ALA A 113 -14.23 -8.44 -18.90
C ALA A 113 -13.08 -7.43 -18.80
N ALA A 114 -12.17 -7.48 -19.77
CA ALA A 114 -11.05 -6.55 -19.92
C ALA A 114 -11.10 -5.94 -21.32
N ASN A 115 -11.16 -4.61 -21.40
CA ASN A 115 -11.37 -3.85 -22.64
C ASN A 115 -12.57 -4.34 -23.47
N GLY A 116 -13.64 -4.79 -22.79
CA GLY A 116 -14.84 -5.33 -23.44
C GLY A 116 -14.74 -6.79 -23.87
N SER A 117 -13.57 -7.42 -23.82
CA SER A 117 -13.41 -8.85 -24.06
C SER A 117 -13.68 -9.65 -22.79
N PRO A 118 -14.54 -10.69 -22.83
CA PRO A 118 -14.78 -11.54 -21.67
C PRO A 118 -13.51 -12.33 -21.30
N ILE A 119 -13.33 -12.57 -20.00
CA ILE A 119 -12.27 -13.44 -19.47
C ILE A 119 -12.91 -14.81 -19.18
N SER A 120 -12.54 -15.84 -19.94
CA SER A 120 -13.29 -17.11 -20.04
C SER A 120 -13.28 -18.04 -18.82
N LYS A 121 -12.85 -17.60 -17.63
CA LYS A 121 -12.77 -18.44 -16.43
C LYS A 121 -13.77 -17.97 -15.39
N ASP A 122 -14.68 -18.86 -15.02
CA ASP A 122 -15.61 -18.62 -13.93
C ASP A 122 -14.84 -18.59 -12.60
N VAL A 123 -14.85 -17.42 -11.97
CA VAL A 123 -14.39 -17.24 -10.60
C VAL A 123 -15.63 -17.22 -9.72
N VAL A 124 -15.70 -18.12 -8.75
CA VAL A 124 -16.78 -18.18 -7.76
C VAL A 124 -16.19 -17.88 -6.38
N PRO A 125 -16.28 -16.64 -5.88
CA PRO A 125 -15.77 -16.30 -4.55
C PRO A 125 -16.60 -17.00 -3.47
N ALA A 126 -15.93 -17.59 -2.48
CA ALA A 126 -16.62 -18.04 -1.27
C ALA A 126 -17.11 -16.82 -0.46
N PRO A 127 -18.27 -16.88 0.20
CA PRO A 127 -18.73 -15.79 1.06
C PRO A 127 -17.75 -15.55 2.20
N GLU A 128 -17.74 -14.32 2.70
CA GLU A 128 -16.93 -13.85 3.83
C GLU A 128 -15.41 -13.97 3.60
N THR A 129 -14.97 -13.99 2.33
CA THR A 129 -13.55 -14.06 1.96
C THR A 129 -13.04 -12.77 1.31
N PHE A 130 -11.71 -12.67 1.28
CA PHE A 130 -10.98 -11.70 0.47
C PHE A 130 -10.28 -12.43 -0.68
N LEU A 131 -10.46 -11.92 -1.89
CA LEU A 131 -9.90 -12.50 -3.10
C LEU A 131 -9.21 -11.42 -3.94
N THR A 132 -7.94 -11.62 -4.27
CA THR A 132 -7.27 -10.82 -5.30
C THR A 132 -7.29 -11.57 -6.61
N LEU A 133 -7.81 -10.95 -7.66
CA LEU A 133 -7.87 -11.51 -9.01
C LEU A 133 -6.80 -10.85 -9.86
N VAL A 134 -5.80 -11.64 -10.26
CA VAL A 134 -4.71 -11.21 -11.12
C VAL A 134 -5.16 -11.33 -12.55
N VAL A 135 -5.42 -10.20 -13.20
CA VAL A 135 -5.78 -10.14 -14.62
C VAL A 135 -4.53 -9.86 -15.44
N SER A 136 -4.26 -10.72 -16.41
CA SER A 136 -3.09 -10.59 -17.30
C SER A 136 -3.47 -10.81 -18.75
N LYS A 137 -2.70 -10.23 -19.67
CA LYS A 137 -2.87 -10.43 -21.11
C LYS A 137 -1.83 -11.43 -21.60
N ALA A 138 -2.27 -12.66 -21.91
CA ALA A 138 -1.46 -13.67 -22.57
C ALA A 138 -1.83 -13.66 -24.05
N ASN A 139 -1.03 -13.03 -24.92
CA ASN A 139 -1.34 -12.82 -26.34
C ASN A 139 -1.95 -14.09 -27.00
N PRO A 140 -3.20 -14.08 -27.52
CA PRO A 140 -4.15 -12.94 -27.65
C PRO A 140 -5.22 -12.81 -26.56
N ALA A 141 -5.28 -13.71 -25.57
CA ALA A 141 -6.36 -13.82 -24.60
C ALA A 141 -6.08 -13.12 -23.25
N TRP A 142 -7.15 -12.66 -22.60
CA TRP A 142 -7.10 -12.26 -21.20
C TRP A 142 -7.23 -13.48 -20.30
N THR A 143 -6.44 -13.54 -19.23
CA THR A 143 -6.48 -14.61 -18.23
C THR A 143 -6.69 -14.02 -16.85
N VAL A 144 -7.25 -14.84 -15.95
CA VAL A 144 -7.40 -14.51 -14.54
C VAL A 144 -6.86 -15.63 -13.66
N GLN A 145 -6.07 -15.25 -12.66
CA GLN A 145 -5.61 -16.13 -11.60
C GLN A 145 -6.08 -15.57 -10.25
N SER A 146 -6.74 -16.41 -9.46
CA SER A 146 -7.21 -16.03 -8.13
C SER A 146 -6.13 -16.26 -7.07
N ILE A 147 -6.00 -15.30 -6.16
CA ILE A 147 -5.23 -15.38 -4.94
C ILE A 147 -6.22 -15.31 -3.78
N ASP A 148 -6.41 -16.43 -3.11
CA ASP A 148 -7.14 -16.46 -1.84
C ASP A 148 -6.27 -15.76 -0.79
N GLU A 149 -6.83 -14.72 -0.18
CA GLU A 149 -6.15 -13.94 0.84
C GLU A 149 -6.47 -14.41 2.26
N GLY A 150 -7.35 -15.41 2.37
CA GLY A 150 -7.89 -15.93 3.61
C GLY A 150 -8.84 -14.97 4.30
N GLN A 151 -9.11 -15.28 5.56
CA GLN A 151 -9.86 -14.42 6.46
C GLN A 151 -8.96 -13.28 6.95
N ASN A 152 -9.52 -12.08 7.05
CA ASN A 152 -8.79 -10.94 7.61
C ASN A 152 -8.86 -11.01 9.15
N SER A 153 -8.00 -11.82 9.76
CA SER A 153 -7.87 -11.90 11.22
C SER A 153 -6.68 -11.05 11.67
N ASP A 154 -6.94 -9.86 12.20
CA ASP A 154 -5.95 -9.07 12.92
C ASP A 154 -6.64 -8.41 14.13
N ASP A 155 -5.89 -8.20 15.22
CA ASP A 155 -6.40 -7.60 16.45
C ASP A 155 -6.46 -6.06 16.38
N GLY A 156 -5.98 -5.49 15.28
CA GLY A 156 -5.97 -4.06 14.99
C GLY A 156 -4.88 -3.28 15.73
N LEU A 157 -4.05 -3.93 16.54
CA LEU A 157 -3.02 -3.28 17.35
C LEU A 157 -1.75 -2.97 16.54
N LYS A 158 -1.56 -3.64 15.41
CA LYS A 158 -0.42 -3.47 14.50
C LYS A 158 -0.89 -3.09 13.11
N ALA A 159 0.03 -2.57 12.30
CA ALA A 159 -0.19 -2.48 10.87
C ALA A 159 0.06 -3.86 10.26
N LYS A 160 -0.63 -4.21 9.17
CA LYS A 160 -0.45 -5.47 8.45
C LYS A 160 0.18 -5.20 7.10
N LEU A 161 1.37 -5.75 6.87
CA LEU A 161 2.04 -5.72 5.57
C LEU A 161 1.66 -6.97 4.78
N ARG A 162 1.18 -6.78 3.55
CA ARG A 162 0.75 -7.86 2.64
C ARG A 162 1.55 -7.77 1.36
N PHE A 163 2.21 -8.84 0.96
CA PHE A 163 3.07 -8.90 -0.22
C PHE A 163 2.50 -9.85 -1.26
N PHE A 164 2.26 -9.32 -2.45
CA PHE A 164 1.72 -10.03 -3.60
C PHE A 164 2.82 -10.19 -4.65
N ASN A 165 3.19 -11.44 -4.93
CA ASN A 165 4.07 -11.72 -6.05
C ASN A 165 3.24 -11.97 -7.31
N LEU A 166 3.27 -11.00 -8.23
CA LEU A 166 2.56 -11.06 -9.51
C LEU A 166 3.51 -11.27 -10.68
N VAL A 167 4.75 -11.72 -10.42
CA VAL A 167 5.75 -12.03 -11.47
C VAL A 167 5.69 -13.53 -11.78
N PRO A 168 5.24 -13.93 -12.99
CA PRO A 168 5.16 -15.33 -13.36
C PRO A 168 6.53 -16.03 -13.37
N GLY A 169 6.56 -17.31 -13.04
CA GLY A 169 7.77 -18.15 -13.15
C GLY A 169 8.84 -17.87 -12.09
N CYS A 170 8.50 -17.19 -11.01
CA CYS A 170 9.46 -16.74 -10.02
C CYS A 170 8.94 -16.81 -8.59
N ALA A 171 9.82 -17.18 -7.65
CA ALA A 171 9.58 -17.07 -6.22
C ALA A 171 10.24 -15.78 -5.71
N ALA A 172 9.42 -14.79 -5.36
CA ALA A 172 9.90 -13.46 -5.00
C ALA A 172 10.34 -13.36 -3.53
N ILE A 173 11.24 -12.42 -3.28
CA ILE A 173 11.70 -12.03 -1.96
C ILE A 173 11.27 -10.59 -1.70
N LEU A 174 10.83 -10.30 -0.47
CA LEU A 174 10.66 -8.94 0.02
C LEU A 174 11.55 -8.73 1.24
N LYS A 175 12.35 -7.67 1.24
CA LYS A 175 13.24 -7.30 2.36
C LYS A 175 13.18 -5.80 2.65
N ILE A 176 13.74 -5.40 3.77
CA ILE A 176 14.10 -4.00 4.03
C ILE A 176 15.42 -3.71 3.31
N ALA A 177 15.54 -2.55 2.66
CA ALA A 177 16.80 -2.11 2.04
C ALA A 177 17.92 -2.10 3.10
N ASP A 178 19.06 -2.71 2.78
CA ASP A 178 20.20 -2.90 3.70
C ASP A 178 19.84 -3.57 5.03
N GLY A 179 18.74 -4.33 5.07
CA GLY A 179 18.16 -4.90 6.28
C GLY A 179 17.68 -6.34 6.12
N PRO A 180 16.88 -6.85 7.08
CA PRO A 180 16.45 -8.23 7.09
C PRO A 180 15.38 -8.52 6.03
N THR A 181 15.31 -9.79 5.63
CA THR A 181 14.23 -10.31 4.80
C THR A 181 12.91 -10.34 5.58
N ILE A 182 11.83 -9.93 4.91
CA ILE A 182 10.46 -9.91 5.43
C ILE A 182 9.72 -11.19 5.02
N PHE A 183 9.78 -11.49 3.73
CA PHE A 183 9.17 -12.67 3.14
C PHE A 183 10.15 -13.34 2.19
N GLU A 184 10.32 -14.64 2.37
CA GLU A 184 11.12 -15.49 1.50
C GLU A 184 10.20 -16.34 0.61
N GLN A 185 10.70 -16.62 -0.60
CA GLN A 185 10.13 -17.60 -1.52
C GLN A 185 8.61 -17.45 -1.72
N SER A 186 8.12 -16.22 -1.96
CA SER A 186 6.70 -15.98 -2.23
C SER A 186 6.38 -16.47 -3.64
N PRO A 187 5.61 -17.55 -3.86
CA PRO A 187 5.36 -18.08 -5.20
C PRO A 187 4.56 -17.10 -6.07
N PHE A 188 4.57 -17.28 -7.38
CA PHE A 188 3.70 -16.52 -8.27
C PHE A 188 2.23 -16.68 -7.87
N ALA A 189 1.46 -15.58 -7.99
CA ALA A 189 0.04 -15.52 -7.65
C ALA A 189 -0.23 -16.00 -6.22
N SER A 190 0.56 -15.47 -5.28
CA SER A 190 0.39 -15.71 -3.85
C SER A 190 0.43 -14.40 -3.08
N VAL A 191 -0.12 -14.45 -1.86
CA VAL A 191 0.03 -13.40 -0.86
C VAL A 191 0.75 -13.94 0.37
N ARG A 192 1.69 -13.18 0.90
CA ARG A 192 2.26 -13.38 2.23
C ARG A 192 1.95 -12.17 3.09
N SER A 193 1.56 -12.38 4.33
CA SER A 193 1.18 -11.30 5.24
C SER A 193 1.85 -11.44 6.58
N ARG A 194 2.16 -10.31 7.23
CA ARG A 194 2.59 -10.28 8.63
C ARG A 194 2.19 -8.96 9.29
N ALA A 195 1.90 -9.02 10.59
CA ALA A 195 1.78 -7.83 11.42
C ALA A 195 3.17 -7.19 11.62
N ILE A 196 3.23 -5.86 11.54
CA ILE A 196 4.44 -5.05 11.73
C ILE A 196 4.13 -3.90 12.68
N ASN A 197 5.16 -3.43 13.39
CA ASN A 197 5.03 -2.16 14.08
C ASN A 197 4.86 -1.03 13.06
N PRO A 198 4.13 0.05 13.38
CA PRO A 198 4.04 1.23 12.53
C PRO A 198 5.44 1.84 12.33
N VAL A 199 6.04 1.61 11.16
CA VAL A 199 7.41 2.04 10.85
C VAL A 199 7.47 2.63 9.45
N SER A 200 8.39 3.58 9.26
CA SER A 200 8.84 4.00 7.94
C SER A 200 10.05 3.17 7.54
N ALA A 201 10.05 2.59 6.33
CA ALA A 201 11.17 1.80 5.81
C ALA A 201 11.20 1.85 4.28
N ARG A 202 12.38 1.63 3.70
CA ARG A 202 12.49 1.33 2.27
C ARG A 202 12.46 -0.18 2.09
N LEU A 203 11.53 -0.66 1.28
CA LEU A 203 11.41 -2.06 0.91
C LEU A 203 12.11 -2.31 -0.42
N GLU A 204 12.63 -3.51 -0.57
CA GLU A 204 13.15 -4.04 -1.83
C GLU A 204 12.50 -5.39 -2.12
N GLY A 205 11.86 -5.47 -3.28
CA GLY A 205 11.28 -6.69 -3.82
C GLY A 205 12.17 -7.19 -4.94
N SER A 206 12.55 -8.47 -4.90
CA SER A 206 13.39 -9.07 -5.93
C SER A 206 12.81 -10.37 -6.44
N CYS A 207 13.18 -10.68 -7.68
CA CYS A 207 12.78 -11.88 -8.39
C CYS A 207 13.82 -12.17 -9.49
N GLY A 208 14.53 -13.30 -9.37
CA GLY A 208 15.71 -13.56 -10.19
C GLY A 208 16.75 -12.46 -10.04
N GLU A 209 17.31 -12.01 -11.17
CA GLU A 209 18.29 -10.90 -11.22
C GLU A 209 17.66 -9.51 -11.12
N GLY A 210 16.33 -9.40 -11.14
CA GLY A 210 15.62 -8.13 -11.06
C GLY A 210 15.33 -7.72 -9.63
N SER A 211 15.38 -6.41 -9.36
CA SER A 211 14.89 -5.82 -8.12
C SER A 211 14.15 -4.50 -8.37
N ALA A 212 13.29 -4.13 -7.43
CA ALA A 212 12.60 -2.85 -7.38
C ALA A 212 12.39 -2.42 -5.93
N SER A 213 12.31 -1.12 -5.69
CA SER A 213 12.18 -0.56 -4.35
C SER A 213 10.92 0.28 -4.19
N LEU A 214 10.44 0.36 -2.94
CA LEU A 214 9.28 1.13 -2.53
C LEU A 214 9.56 1.70 -1.14
N THR A 215 9.44 3.03 -0.97
CA THR A 215 9.42 3.61 0.37
C THR A 215 8.03 3.43 0.96
N LEU A 216 7.94 2.74 2.09
CA LEU A 216 6.70 2.64 2.86
C LEU A 216 6.34 4.02 3.43
N PRO A 217 5.06 4.42 3.33
CA PRO A 217 4.58 5.58 4.06
C PRO A 217 4.57 5.28 5.56
N GLN A 218 4.41 6.33 6.37
CA GLN A 218 4.16 6.17 7.80
C GLN A 218 2.80 5.49 8.00
N LEU A 219 2.82 4.22 8.41
CA LEU A 219 1.62 3.45 8.71
C LEU A 219 1.10 3.75 10.12
N ARG A 220 -0.15 3.37 10.38
CA ARG A 220 -0.82 3.42 11.68
C ARG A 220 -1.25 2.01 12.10
N ALA A 221 -1.56 1.85 13.39
CA ALA A 221 -2.20 0.63 13.87
C ALA A 221 -3.53 0.40 13.12
N GLY A 222 -3.80 -0.85 12.76
CA GLY A 222 -4.97 -1.24 11.97
C GLY A 222 -4.85 -0.98 10.46
N ASP A 223 -3.80 -0.30 9.97
CA ASP A 223 -3.61 -0.13 8.54
C ASP A 223 -3.22 -1.45 7.89
N HIS A 224 -3.88 -1.81 6.78
CA HIS A 224 -3.48 -2.94 5.94
C HIS A 224 -2.84 -2.35 4.68
N TYR A 225 -1.54 -2.61 4.49
CA TYR A 225 -0.77 -2.08 3.38
C TYR A 225 -0.37 -3.21 2.43
N SER A 226 -0.89 -3.16 1.20
CA SER A 226 -0.58 -4.12 0.16
C SER A 226 0.58 -3.63 -0.71
N VAL A 227 1.54 -4.52 -0.94
CA VAL A 227 2.70 -4.33 -1.80
C VAL A 227 2.64 -5.34 -2.93
N PHE A 228 2.69 -4.86 -4.16
CA PHE A 228 2.63 -5.66 -5.37
C PHE A 228 3.97 -5.63 -6.08
N LEU A 229 4.60 -6.79 -6.26
CA LEU A 229 5.72 -6.95 -7.17
C LEU A 229 5.19 -7.38 -8.54
N ARG A 230 5.43 -6.55 -9.56
CA ARG A 230 4.96 -6.76 -10.93
C ARG A 230 6.14 -6.67 -11.89
N LYS A 231 5.97 -7.25 -13.08
CA LYS A 231 6.89 -7.06 -14.22
C LYS A 231 6.20 -6.18 -15.26
N GLU A 232 6.81 -5.05 -15.59
CA GLU A 232 6.33 -4.07 -16.56
C GLU A 232 7.45 -3.77 -17.55
N SER A 233 7.21 -4.00 -18.84
CA SER A 233 8.20 -3.75 -19.91
C SER A 233 9.59 -4.33 -19.59
N GLN A 234 9.63 -5.59 -19.15
CA GLN A 234 10.82 -6.33 -18.72
C GLN A 234 11.52 -5.85 -17.44
N ARG A 235 11.03 -4.80 -16.77
CA ARG A 235 11.55 -4.33 -15.48
C ARG A 235 10.62 -4.72 -14.34
N LEU A 236 11.19 -4.97 -13.17
CA LEU A 236 10.39 -5.13 -11.97
C LEU A 236 9.90 -3.76 -11.49
N ARG A 237 8.66 -3.73 -10.98
CA ARG A 237 8.12 -2.62 -10.22
C ARG A 237 7.59 -3.13 -8.89
N LEU A 238 7.91 -2.39 -7.84
CA LEU A 238 7.34 -2.58 -6.52
C LEU A 238 6.45 -1.39 -6.22
N THR A 239 5.15 -1.64 -6.11
CA THR A 239 4.15 -0.60 -5.84
C THR A 239 3.33 -0.98 -4.62
N GLY A 240 2.70 -0.02 -3.96
CA GLY A 240 1.87 -0.34 -2.80
C GLY A 240 0.89 0.76 -2.45
N GLY A 241 -0.09 0.39 -1.63
CA GLY A 241 -1.15 1.26 -1.16
C GLY A 241 -1.87 0.68 0.05
N LEU A 242 -2.61 1.53 0.74
CA LEU A 242 -3.55 1.09 1.77
C LEU A 242 -4.68 0.29 1.13
N ASP A 243 -5.09 -0.78 1.79
CA ASP A 243 -6.26 -1.54 1.40
C ASP A 243 -7.51 -0.70 1.69
N GLU A 244 -8.27 -0.42 0.64
CA GLU A 244 -9.51 0.34 0.70
C GLU A 244 -10.65 -0.51 0.16
N THR A 245 -11.87 -0.26 0.65
CA THR A 245 -13.09 -0.82 0.06
C THR A 245 -13.82 0.28 -0.69
N GLU A 246 -14.41 -0.05 -1.84
CA GLU A 246 -15.32 0.86 -2.52
C GLU A 246 -16.46 1.23 -1.57
N PRO A 247 -16.93 2.50 -1.58
CA PRO A 247 -18.10 2.88 -0.82
C PRO A 247 -19.25 1.93 -1.17
N HIS A 248 -19.82 1.26 -0.17
CA HIS A 248 -20.95 0.39 -0.39
C HIS A 248 -22.11 1.21 -0.96
N ARG A 249 -22.58 0.83 -2.14
CA ARG A 249 -23.80 1.38 -2.73
C ARG A 249 -24.85 0.29 -2.65
N GLU A 250 -25.79 0.44 -1.72
CA GLU A 250 -27.03 -0.31 -1.79
C GLU A 250 -27.68 0.01 -3.15
N ARG A 251 -27.94 -1.02 -3.95
CA ARG A 251 -28.70 -0.91 -5.19
C ARG A 251 -30.04 -1.58 -5.01
#